data_AF-B3EE92-F1
#
_entry.id   AF-B3EE92-F1
#
_cell.length_a   1.000
_cell.length_b   1.000
_cell.length_c   1.000
_cell.angle_alpha   90.00
_cell.angle_beta   90.00
_cell.angle_gamma   90.00
#
_symmetry.space_group_name_H-M   'P 1'
#
loop_
_entity.id
_entity.type
_entity.pdbx_description
1 polymer ?
#
loop_
_entity_poly.entity_id
_entity_poly.type
_entity_poly.pdbx_seq_one_letter_code
_entity_poly.pdbx_strand_id
1 'polypeptide(L)'
;MEEAFELANYLPLSFKTPKEQEYIEFLWDAFETNTSHSKYQFAFLAYHMLTMSFVYFNIWQIKQTKPGDFANAMIGFNKDLEKELIDATSPFTFWRVNESSVMRFLKLIGCDNSKIGSYAALVKERNDTAHTNGNIFFSTEAALEIKITEILRVVSEIQTHSKSVIEHCYRDFLLQNFDPDKREYPEASDQIREMLIHDNYLSQRDIDFCMAFDLATLKDYNGFGEIIELHKTLVDEYKSEDN
;
A
#
# COMPACT_ATOMS: atom_id res chain seq x y z
N MET A 1 1.70 14.44 17.27
CA MET A 1 1.31 14.44 15.84
C MET A 1 2.36 13.87 14.89
N GLU A 2 3.65 13.91 15.23
CA GLU A 2 4.74 13.34 14.42
C GLU A 2 4.51 11.88 13.99
N GLU A 3 3.94 11.05 14.87
CA GLU A 3 3.58 9.66 14.58
C GLU A 3 2.65 9.51 13.35
N ALA A 4 1.84 10.53 13.04
CA ALA A 4 0.94 10.49 11.88
C ALA A 4 1.70 10.27 10.55
N PHE A 5 2.91 10.82 10.43
CA PHE A 5 3.73 10.70 9.23
C PHE A 5 4.33 9.31 9.04
N GLU A 6 4.23 8.43 10.04
CA GLU A 6 4.60 7.02 9.88
C GLU A 6 3.80 6.35 8.75
N LEU A 7 2.57 6.82 8.48
CA LEU A 7 1.77 6.33 7.35
C LEU A 7 2.49 6.53 5.99
N ALA A 8 3.37 7.52 5.85
CA ALA A 8 4.13 7.74 4.62
C ALA A 8 5.03 6.55 4.29
N ASN A 9 5.55 5.84 5.30
CA ASN A 9 6.37 4.63 5.11
C ASN A 9 5.58 3.45 4.52
N TYR A 10 4.24 3.51 4.56
CA TYR A 10 3.34 2.51 3.99
C TYR A 10 2.76 2.94 2.63
N LEU A 11 2.97 4.18 2.20
CA LEU A 11 2.56 4.66 0.88
C LEU A 11 3.68 4.43 -0.15
N PRO A 12 3.35 4.35 -1.45
CA PRO A 12 4.34 4.12 -2.49
C PRO A 12 5.44 5.18 -2.51
N LEU A 13 6.69 4.77 -2.71
CA LEU A 13 7.81 5.71 -2.91
C LEU A 13 7.76 6.41 -4.27
N SER A 14 7.06 5.81 -5.24
CA SER A 14 6.90 6.36 -6.58
C SER A 14 5.50 6.04 -7.12
N PHE A 15 4.96 6.97 -7.91
CA PHE A 15 3.62 6.89 -8.49
C PHE A 15 3.71 6.88 -10.02
N LYS A 16 2.86 6.09 -10.68
CA LYS A 16 2.88 5.96 -12.16
C LYS A 16 2.45 7.22 -12.88
N THR A 17 1.65 8.06 -12.22
CA THR A 17 1.21 9.32 -12.81
C THR A 17 1.43 10.50 -11.87
N PRO A 18 1.77 11.70 -12.40
CA PRO A 18 1.85 12.92 -11.59
C PRO A 18 0.57 13.20 -10.81
N LYS A 19 -0.59 12.88 -11.39
CA LYS A 19 -1.89 13.09 -10.75
C LYS A 19 -2.08 12.26 -9.48
N GLU A 20 -1.54 11.04 -9.44
CA GLU A 20 -1.59 10.19 -8.23
C GLU A 20 -0.73 10.80 -7.12
N GLN A 21 0.48 11.26 -7.45
CA GLN A 21 1.36 11.97 -6.52
C GLN A 21 0.71 13.26 -6.00
N GLU A 22 0.21 14.12 -6.91
CA GLU A 22 -0.50 15.36 -6.56
C GLU A 22 -1.68 15.09 -5.63
N TYR A 23 -2.41 13.98 -5.82
CA TYR A 23 -3.51 13.59 -4.95
C TYR A 23 -3.04 13.24 -3.54
N ILE A 24 -1.96 12.46 -3.40
CA ILE A 24 -1.40 12.10 -2.09
C ILE A 24 -0.83 13.34 -1.38
N GLU A 25 -0.09 14.19 -2.10
CA GLU A 25 0.44 15.45 -1.58
C GLU A 25 -0.68 16.39 -1.12
N PHE A 26 -1.75 16.50 -1.91
CA PHE A 26 -2.94 17.28 -1.54
C PHE A 26 -3.58 16.79 -0.24
N LEU A 27 -3.65 15.47 -0.02
CA LEU A 27 -4.20 14.91 1.20
C LEU A 27 -3.31 15.17 2.42
N TRP A 28 -1.99 15.10 2.27
CA TRP A 28 -1.04 15.47 3.33
C TRP A 28 -1.14 16.96 3.68
N ASP A 29 -1.15 17.85 2.69
CA ASP A 29 -1.34 19.29 2.91
C ASP A 29 -2.67 19.58 3.62
N ALA A 30 -3.76 18.92 3.20
CA ALA A 30 -5.04 19.03 3.88
C ALA A 30 -4.98 18.54 5.34
N PHE A 31 -4.28 17.46 5.62
CA PHE A 31 -4.08 16.96 6.99
C PHE A 31 -3.30 17.97 7.85
N GLU A 32 -2.15 18.43 7.37
CA GLU A 32 -1.26 19.37 8.08
C GLU A 32 -1.91 20.73 8.31
N THR A 33 -2.51 21.30 7.26
CA THR A 33 -3.20 22.59 7.33
C THR A 33 -4.37 22.53 8.30
N ASN A 34 -5.17 21.45 8.29
CA ASN A 34 -6.28 21.34 9.25
C ASN A 34 -5.78 21.12 10.68
N THR A 35 -4.71 20.35 10.88
CA THR A 35 -4.13 20.12 12.20
C THR A 35 -3.56 21.41 12.80
N SER A 36 -2.78 22.16 12.03
CA SER A 36 -2.19 23.45 12.46
C SER A 36 -3.23 24.52 12.82
N HIS A 37 -4.42 24.43 12.24
CA HIS A 37 -5.55 25.33 12.55
C HIS A 37 -6.56 24.74 13.55
N SER A 38 -6.19 23.67 14.26
CA SER A 38 -7.04 22.96 15.23
C SER A 38 -8.39 22.47 14.67
N LYS A 39 -8.45 22.22 13.36
CA LYS A 39 -9.60 21.66 12.64
C LYS A 39 -9.49 20.13 12.58
N TYR A 40 -9.31 19.48 13.73
CA TYR A 40 -8.94 18.06 13.83
C TYR A 40 -9.94 17.11 13.17
N GLN A 41 -11.23 17.44 13.19
CA GLN A 41 -12.26 16.68 12.48
C GLN A 41 -12.01 16.60 10.96
N PHE A 42 -11.57 17.70 10.33
CA PHE A 42 -11.24 17.71 8.91
C PHE A 42 -9.86 17.10 8.63
N ALA A 43 -8.92 17.25 9.56
CA ALA A 43 -7.64 16.53 9.51
C ALA A 43 -7.87 15.01 9.48
N PHE A 44 -8.77 14.50 10.34
CA PHE A 44 -9.14 13.08 10.33
C PHE A 44 -9.70 12.61 8.98
N LEU A 45 -10.54 13.42 8.31
CA LEU A 45 -11.05 13.04 6.99
C LEU A 45 -9.93 12.91 5.94
N ALA A 46 -8.97 13.83 5.94
CA ALA A 46 -7.80 13.77 5.07
C ALA A 46 -6.94 12.53 5.38
N TYR A 47 -6.68 12.28 6.66
CA TYR A 47 -5.91 11.11 7.11
C TYR A 47 -6.59 9.78 6.76
N HIS A 48 -7.91 9.72 6.86
CA HIS A 48 -8.67 8.56 6.42
C HIS A 48 -8.56 8.33 4.91
N MET A 49 -8.57 9.38 4.09
CA MET A 49 -8.36 9.24 2.64
C MET A 49 -6.94 8.75 2.29
N LEU A 50 -5.92 9.16 3.04
CA LEU A 50 -4.56 8.59 2.93
C LEU A 50 -4.57 7.09 3.27
N THR A 51 -5.27 6.72 4.35
CA THR A 51 -5.42 5.32 4.77
C THR A 51 -6.13 4.48 3.71
N MET A 52 -7.17 5.01 3.07
CA MET A 52 -7.85 4.32 1.97
C MET A 52 -6.95 4.20 0.74
N SER A 53 -6.11 5.18 0.46
CA SER A 53 -5.09 5.08 -0.61
C SER A 53 -4.13 3.92 -0.34
N PHE A 54 -3.62 3.78 0.89
CA PHE A 54 -2.82 2.63 1.31
C PHE A 54 -3.53 1.28 1.04
N VAL A 55 -4.81 1.17 1.41
CA VAL A 55 -5.60 -0.04 1.15
C VAL A 55 -5.72 -0.32 -0.35
N TYR A 56 -5.93 0.70 -1.19
CA TYR A 56 -6.01 0.54 -2.63
C TYR A 56 -4.69 0.08 -3.26
N PHE A 57 -3.55 0.60 -2.81
CA PHE A 57 -2.24 0.12 -3.26
C PHE A 57 -2.00 -1.34 -2.84
N ASN A 58 -2.38 -1.73 -1.62
CA ASN A 58 -2.32 -3.13 -1.19
C ASN A 58 -3.17 -4.06 -2.07
N ILE A 59 -4.40 -3.66 -2.38
CA ILE A 59 -5.29 -4.43 -3.27
C ILE A 59 -4.72 -4.49 -4.68
N TRP A 60 -4.10 -3.41 -5.15
CA TRP A 60 -3.42 -3.37 -6.43
C TRP A 60 -2.25 -4.36 -6.50
N GLN A 61 -1.41 -4.40 -5.46
CA GLN A 61 -0.32 -5.36 -5.34
C GLN A 61 -0.86 -6.81 -5.38
N ILE A 62 -1.95 -7.10 -4.66
CA ILE A 62 -2.63 -8.40 -4.75
C ILE A 62 -3.07 -8.71 -6.19
N LYS A 63 -3.70 -7.75 -6.87
CA LYS A 63 -4.14 -7.90 -8.27
C LYS A 63 -2.98 -8.24 -9.20
N GLN A 64 -1.84 -7.56 -9.05
CA GLN A 64 -0.67 -7.77 -9.90
C GLN A 64 -0.01 -9.13 -9.65
N THR A 65 0.20 -9.48 -8.38
CA THR A 65 0.96 -10.69 -8.01
C THR A 65 0.11 -11.96 -8.08
N LYS A 66 -1.20 -11.88 -7.78
CA LYS A 66 -2.10 -13.03 -7.74
C LYS A 66 -3.33 -12.80 -8.63
N PRO A 67 -3.16 -12.62 -9.95
CA PRO A 67 -4.25 -12.25 -10.84
C PRO A 67 -5.38 -13.30 -10.88
N GLY A 68 -5.03 -14.59 -10.75
CA GLY A 68 -6.02 -15.68 -10.70
C GLY A 68 -6.89 -15.63 -9.45
N ASP A 69 -6.28 -15.44 -8.27
CA ASP A 69 -7.02 -15.32 -7.01
C ASP A 69 -7.86 -14.04 -6.97
N PHE A 70 -7.32 -12.95 -7.51
CA PHE A 70 -8.05 -11.68 -7.63
C PHE A 70 -9.27 -11.83 -8.55
N ALA A 71 -9.12 -12.49 -9.72
CA ALA A 71 -10.24 -12.79 -10.60
C ALA A 71 -11.30 -13.68 -9.92
N ASN A 72 -10.88 -14.69 -9.16
CA ASN A 72 -11.80 -15.53 -8.38
C ASN A 72 -12.55 -14.71 -7.30
N ALA A 73 -11.90 -13.71 -6.71
CA ALA A 73 -12.55 -12.82 -5.74
C ALA A 73 -13.62 -11.90 -6.37
N MET A 74 -13.61 -11.73 -7.70
CA MET A 74 -14.66 -10.99 -8.42
C MET A 74 -15.96 -11.80 -8.57
N ILE A 75 -15.96 -13.12 -8.32
CA ILE A 75 -17.16 -13.95 -8.52
C ILE A 75 -18.32 -13.40 -7.68
N GLY A 76 -19.39 -12.98 -8.36
CA GLY A 76 -20.58 -12.39 -7.73
C GLY A 76 -20.63 -10.86 -7.76
N PHE A 77 -19.58 -10.18 -8.23
CA PHE A 77 -19.69 -8.78 -8.64
C PHE A 77 -20.55 -8.65 -9.90
N ASN A 78 -21.09 -7.46 -10.15
CA ASN A 78 -21.75 -7.20 -11.43
C ASN A 78 -20.70 -7.24 -12.56
N LYS A 79 -21.09 -7.68 -13.76
CA LYS A 79 -20.18 -7.87 -14.90
C LYS A 79 -19.41 -6.61 -15.34
N ASP A 80 -20.06 -5.45 -15.30
CA ASP A 80 -19.46 -4.18 -15.70
C ASP A 80 -18.40 -3.74 -14.67
N LEU A 81 -18.71 -3.89 -13.38
CA LEU A 81 -17.78 -3.59 -12.29
C LEU A 81 -16.62 -4.59 -12.24
N GLU A 82 -16.88 -5.88 -12.42
CA GLU A 82 -15.84 -6.90 -12.56
C GLU A 82 -14.87 -6.53 -13.68
N LYS A 83 -15.39 -6.24 -14.88
CA LYS A 83 -14.56 -5.85 -16.02
C LYS A 83 -13.74 -4.59 -15.72
N GLU A 84 -14.38 -3.56 -15.15
CA GLU A 84 -13.71 -2.31 -14.79
C GLU A 84 -12.57 -2.52 -13.78
N LEU A 85 -12.74 -3.39 -12.79
CA LEU A 85 -11.70 -3.69 -11.80
C LEU A 85 -10.57 -4.56 -12.35
N ILE A 86 -10.87 -5.51 -13.24
CA ILE A 86 -9.86 -6.34 -13.90
C ILE A 86 -9.01 -5.51 -14.87
N ASP A 87 -9.66 -4.68 -15.69
CA ASP A 87 -9.01 -3.83 -16.69
C ASP A 87 -8.42 -2.54 -16.08
N ALA A 88 -8.54 -2.34 -14.76
CA ALA A 88 -8.05 -1.16 -14.07
C ALA A 88 -6.54 -0.96 -14.29
N THR A 89 -6.18 0.28 -14.64
CA THR A 89 -4.80 0.75 -14.85
C THR A 89 -4.26 1.61 -13.69
N SER A 90 -5.11 1.93 -12.71
CA SER A 90 -4.73 2.68 -11.51
C SER A 90 -5.37 2.05 -10.25
N PRO A 91 -4.65 2.02 -9.11
CA PRO A 91 -5.20 1.61 -7.81
C PRO A 91 -6.45 2.39 -7.42
N PHE A 92 -6.55 3.65 -7.84
CA PHE A 92 -7.69 4.48 -7.44
C PHE A 92 -9.02 3.98 -8.03
N THR A 93 -9.05 3.19 -9.10
CA THR A 93 -10.30 2.59 -9.63
C THR A 93 -11.10 1.82 -8.57
N PHE A 94 -10.45 1.31 -7.51
CA PHE A 94 -11.12 0.62 -6.40
C PHE A 94 -12.11 1.49 -5.62
N TRP A 95 -12.07 2.82 -5.73
CA TRP A 95 -13.09 3.71 -5.15
C TRP A 95 -14.53 3.40 -5.63
N ARG A 96 -14.66 2.76 -6.79
CA ARG A 96 -15.95 2.33 -7.37
C ARG A 96 -16.63 1.25 -6.53
N VAL A 97 -15.88 0.52 -5.71
CA VAL A 97 -16.40 -0.42 -4.73
C VAL A 97 -16.65 0.33 -3.44
N ASN A 98 -17.82 0.11 -2.83
CA ASN A 98 -18.09 0.66 -1.51
C ASN A 98 -16.95 0.28 -0.53
N GLU A 99 -16.46 1.23 0.24
CA GLU A 99 -15.24 1.04 1.04
C GLU A 99 -15.34 -0.14 2.03
N SER A 100 -16.49 -0.38 2.67
CA SER A 100 -16.63 -1.55 3.54
C SER A 100 -16.53 -2.87 2.75
N SER A 101 -16.98 -2.88 1.50
CA SER A 101 -16.86 -4.02 0.61
C SER A 101 -15.45 -4.17 0.03
N VAL A 102 -14.73 -3.06 -0.23
CA VAL A 102 -13.37 -3.09 -0.79
C VAL A 102 -12.38 -3.78 0.15
N MET A 103 -12.58 -3.63 1.46
CA MET A 103 -11.78 -4.32 2.49
C MET A 103 -11.83 -5.85 2.36
N ARG A 104 -12.89 -6.41 1.75
CA ARG A 104 -13.02 -7.87 1.58
C ARG A 104 -11.92 -8.47 0.70
N PHE A 105 -11.26 -7.68 -0.15
CA PHE A 105 -10.10 -8.13 -0.93
C PHE A 105 -8.91 -8.54 -0.05
N LEU A 106 -8.81 -7.99 1.16
CA LEU A 106 -7.75 -8.35 2.09
C LEU A 106 -7.87 -9.80 2.61
N LYS A 107 -8.99 -10.48 2.34
CA LYS A 107 -9.08 -11.94 2.55
C LYS A 107 -8.07 -12.73 1.73
N LEU A 108 -7.66 -12.20 0.57
CA LEU A 108 -6.65 -12.81 -0.31
C LEU A 108 -5.25 -12.83 0.31
N ILE A 109 -5.04 -12.06 1.39
CA ILE A 109 -3.81 -12.04 2.19
C ILE A 109 -4.03 -12.58 3.61
N GLY A 110 -5.15 -13.29 3.84
CA GLY A 110 -5.41 -13.98 5.10
C GLY A 110 -6.07 -13.13 6.19
N CYS A 111 -6.60 -11.94 5.86
CA CYS A 111 -7.42 -11.18 6.81
C CYS A 111 -8.80 -11.83 6.97
N ASP A 112 -9.08 -12.39 8.15
CA ASP A 112 -10.35 -13.03 8.47
C ASP A 112 -11.53 -12.03 8.59
N ASN A 113 -12.76 -12.53 8.73
CA ASN A 113 -13.95 -11.69 8.86
C ASN A 113 -13.92 -10.73 10.06
N SER A 114 -13.25 -11.09 11.15
CA SER A 114 -13.12 -10.23 12.32
C SER A 114 -12.22 -9.03 12.03
N LYS A 115 -11.10 -9.27 11.34
CA LYS A 115 -10.20 -8.20 10.85
C LYS A 115 -10.93 -7.31 9.86
N ILE A 116 -11.60 -7.89 8.85
CA ILE A 116 -12.39 -7.10 7.88
C ILE A 116 -13.45 -6.24 8.58
N GLY A 117 -14.15 -6.78 9.58
CA GLY A 117 -15.13 -6.03 10.37
C GLY A 117 -14.49 -4.85 11.12
N SER A 118 -13.30 -5.05 11.68
CA SER A 118 -12.54 -4.02 12.39
C SER A 118 -12.09 -2.91 11.42
N TYR A 119 -11.62 -3.25 10.22
CA TYR A 119 -11.20 -2.27 9.22
C TYR A 119 -12.39 -1.49 8.64
N ALA A 120 -13.52 -2.17 8.42
CA ALA A 120 -14.75 -1.52 7.99
C ALA A 120 -15.33 -0.56 9.05
N ALA A 121 -14.98 -0.73 10.33
CA ALA A 121 -15.36 0.20 11.38
C ALA A 121 -14.72 1.59 11.16
N LEU A 122 -13.49 1.66 10.65
CA LEU A 122 -12.82 2.94 10.31
C LEU A 122 -13.62 3.73 9.26
N VAL A 123 -14.17 3.03 8.26
CA VAL A 123 -15.02 3.63 7.22
C VAL A 123 -16.31 4.18 7.83
N LYS A 124 -16.92 3.42 8.74
CA LYS A 124 -18.14 3.84 9.44
C LYS A 124 -17.89 5.10 10.27
N GLU A 125 -16.80 5.13 11.04
CA GLU A 125 -16.43 6.29 11.84
C GLU A 125 -16.14 7.52 10.98
N ARG A 126 -15.46 7.37 9.84
CA ARG A 126 -15.32 8.44 8.86
C ARG A 126 -16.67 8.97 8.41
N ASN A 127 -17.59 8.08 8.04
CA ASN A 127 -18.92 8.48 7.63
C ASN A 127 -19.60 9.28 8.75
N ASP A 128 -19.65 8.75 9.97
CA ASP A 128 -20.27 9.45 11.11
C ASP A 128 -19.66 10.84 11.36
N THR A 129 -18.36 10.99 11.14
CA THR A 129 -17.61 12.24 11.29
C THR A 129 -17.86 13.25 10.16
N ALA A 130 -18.08 12.77 8.93
CA ALA A 130 -18.33 13.62 7.76
C ALA A 130 -19.81 14.06 7.66
N HIS A 131 -20.73 13.36 8.33
CA HIS A 131 -22.15 13.70 8.28
C HIS A 131 -22.45 15.01 9.01
N THR A 132 -23.37 15.81 8.45
CA THR A 132 -23.88 17.04 9.05
C THR A 132 -24.87 16.75 10.20
N ASN A 133 -24.41 16.01 11.21
CA ASN A 133 -25.20 15.59 12.36
C ASN A 133 -25.08 16.53 13.57
N GLY A 134 -24.30 17.62 13.45
CA GLY A 134 -24.10 18.63 14.49
C GLY A 134 -23.07 18.26 15.56
N ASN A 135 -22.40 17.10 15.44
CA ASN A 135 -21.40 16.65 16.40
C ASN A 135 -19.97 16.95 15.91
N ILE A 136 -19.10 17.32 16.84
CA ILE A 136 -17.65 17.39 16.62
C ILE A 136 -17.01 16.28 17.44
N PHE A 137 -16.56 15.22 16.77
CA PHE A 137 -15.98 14.04 17.43
C PHE A 137 -14.50 14.25 17.78
N PHE A 138 -13.78 14.98 16.92
CA PHE A 138 -12.37 15.32 17.10
C PHE A 138 -12.27 16.82 17.39
N SER A 139 -12.55 17.20 18.64
CA SER A 139 -12.49 18.58 19.12
C SER A 139 -11.14 18.95 19.74
N THR A 140 -10.27 17.97 19.95
CA THR A 140 -8.93 18.15 20.55
C THR A 140 -7.90 17.35 19.75
N GLU A 141 -6.64 17.80 19.81
CA GLU A 141 -5.51 17.09 19.18
C GLU A 141 -5.35 15.68 19.74
N ALA A 142 -5.43 15.53 21.06
CA ALA A 142 -5.31 14.23 21.73
C ALA A 142 -6.35 13.20 21.24
N ALA A 143 -7.58 13.64 20.93
CA ALA A 143 -8.61 12.75 20.37
C ALA A 143 -8.24 12.27 18.95
N LEU A 144 -7.65 13.16 18.13
CA LEU A 144 -7.16 12.80 16.80
C LEU A 144 -5.94 11.86 16.89
N GLU A 145 -5.00 12.14 17.79
CA GLU A 145 -3.80 11.31 18.02
C GLU A 145 -4.16 9.88 18.38
N ILE A 146 -5.06 9.67 19.35
CA ILE A 146 -5.54 8.33 19.72
C ILE A 146 -6.08 7.58 18.50
N LYS A 147 -6.82 8.27 17.63
CA LYS A 147 -7.40 7.66 16.43
C LYS A 147 -6.34 7.37 15.36
N ILE A 148 -5.33 8.23 15.22
CA ILE A 148 -4.21 7.99 14.31
C ILE A 148 -3.41 6.77 14.74
N THR A 149 -3.09 6.64 16.03
CA THR A 149 -2.38 5.46 16.56
C THR A 149 -3.19 4.17 16.31
N GLU A 150 -4.53 4.22 16.45
CA GLU A 150 -5.40 3.09 16.10
C GLU A 150 -5.34 2.72 14.61
N ILE A 151 -5.40 3.73 13.73
CA ILE A 151 -5.29 3.54 12.28
C ILE A 151 -3.93 2.94 11.92
N LEU A 152 -2.84 3.46 12.45
CA LEU A 152 -1.48 2.96 12.16
C LEU A 152 -1.32 1.51 12.62
N ARG A 153 -1.93 1.11 13.74
CA ARG A 153 -1.97 -0.29 14.16
C ARG A 153 -2.67 -1.18 13.12
N VAL A 154 -3.78 -0.71 12.54
CA VAL A 154 -4.51 -1.43 11.48
C VAL A 154 -3.68 -1.49 10.19
N VAL A 155 -3.06 -0.38 9.79
CA VAL A 155 -2.19 -0.30 8.60
C VAL A 155 -1.02 -1.28 8.74
N SER A 156 -0.36 -1.30 9.89
CA SER A 156 0.74 -2.23 10.19
C SER A 156 0.29 -3.70 10.20
N GLU A 157 -0.92 -3.99 10.70
CA GLU A 157 -1.51 -5.33 10.63
C GLU A 157 -1.77 -5.77 9.19
N ILE A 158 -2.37 -4.90 8.36
CA ILE A 158 -2.59 -5.18 6.92
C ILE A 158 -1.26 -5.41 6.20
N GLN A 159 -0.26 -4.56 6.46
CA GLN A 159 1.08 -4.70 5.88
C GLN A 159 1.74 -6.01 6.27
N THR A 160 1.59 -6.46 7.53
CA THR A 160 2.12 -7.76 7.96
C THR A 160 1.47 -8.91 7.16
N HIS A 161 0.18 -8.80 6.87
CA HIS A 161 -0.53 -9.78 6.03
C HIS A 161 -0.09 -9.71 4.55
N SER A 162 0.29 -8.54 4.05
CA SER A 162 0.73 -8.35 2.66
C SER A 162 2.09 -8.98 2.36
N LYS A 163 2.92 -9.27 3.38
CA LYS A 163 4.26 -9.84 3.25
C LYS A 163 4.38 -10.95 2.20
N SER A 164 3.51 -11.95 2.22
CA SER A 164 3.56 -13.08 1.27
C SER A 164 3.34 -12.67 -0.19
N VAL A 165 2.58 -11.61 -0.44
CA VAL A 165 2.37 -11.03 -1.78
C VAL A 165 3.63 -10.28 -2.21
N ILE A 166 4.19 -9.46 -1.34
CA ILE A 166 5.40 -8.69 -1.62
C ILE A 166 6.59 -9.61 -1.88
N GLU A 167 6.81 -10.63 -1.05
CA GLU A 167 7.89 -11.61 -1.24
C GLU A 167 7.74 -12.39 -2.56
N HIS A 168 6.51 -12.69 -2.97
CA HIS A 168 6.26 -13.33 -4.28
C HIS A 168 6.59 -12.38 -5.44
N CYS A 169 6.11 -11.13 -5.37
CA CYS A 169 6.44 -10.10 -6.35
C CYS A 169 7.96 -9.91 -6.47
N TYR A 170 8.65 -9.83 -5.34
CA TYR A 170 10.09 -9.65 -5.30
C TYR A 170 10.85 -10.86 -5.85
N ARG A 171 10.43 -12.07 -5.48
CA ARG A 171 10.99 -13.31 -6.03
C ARG A 171 10.89 -13.33 -7.56
N ASP A 172 9.73 -13.01 -8.10
CA ASP A 172 9.53 -12.99 -9.55
C ASP A 172 10.37 -11.92 -10.23
N PHE A 173 10.48 -10.73 -9.62
CA PHE A 173 11.40 -9.69 -10.08
C PHE A 173 12.85 -10.19 -10.15
N LEU A 174 13.38 -10.80 -9.09
CA LEU A 174 14.75 -11.33 -9.07
C LEU A 174 14.97 -12.35 -10.19
N LEU A 175 14.04 -13.30 -10.36
CA LEU A 175 14.16 -14.35 -11.35
C LEU A 175 14.03 -13.88 -12.80
N GLN A 176 13.33 -12.77 -13.03
CA GLN A 176 13.14 -12.22 -14.36
C GLN A 176 14.22 -11.19 -14.73
N ASN A 177 14.90 -10.59 -13.73
CA ASN A 177 15.76 -9.42 -13.94
C ASN A 177 17.21 -9.62 -13.47
N PHE A 178 17.62 -10.82 -13.04
CA PHE A 178 18.99 -11.06 -12.58
C PHE A 178 20.04 -10.84 -13.67
N ASP A 179 19.75 -11.22 -14.92
CA ASP A 179 20.70 -11.19 -16.04
C ASP A 179 20.88 -9.76 -16.60
N PRO A 180 22.05 -9.11 -16.42
CA PRO A 180 22.28 -7.74 -16.87
C PRO A 180 22.07 -7.54 -18.38
N ASP A 181 22.35 -8.56 -19.21
CA ASP A 181 22.22 -8.46 -20.67
C ASP A 181 20.76 -8.49 -21.15
N LYS A 182 19.82 -8.84 -20.27
CA LYS A 182 18.38 -8.94 -20.58
C LYS A 182 17.52 -7.89 -19.91
N ARG A 183 18.09 -7.04 -19.04
CA ARG A 183 17.34 -6.00 -18.33
C ARG A 183 16.86 -4.92 -19.30
N GLU A 184 15.75 -4.29 -18.92
CA GLU A 184 15.25 -3.10 -19.62
C GLU A 184 16.16 -1.89 -19.34
N TYR A 185 16.65 -1.78 -18.10
CA TYR A 185 17.61 -0.79 -17.65
C TYR A 185 18.97 -1.47 -17.37
N PRO A 186 20.06 -1.04 -18.03
CA PRO A 186 21.38 -1.66 -17.84
C PRO A 186 21.88 -1.59 -16.38
N GLU A 187 21.65 -0.46 -15.72
CA GLU A 187 22.06 -0.24 -14.34
C GLU A 187 21.10 -0.93 -13.37
N ALA A 188 21.65 -1.67 -12.40
CA ALA A 188 20.85 -2.43 -11.43
C ALA A 188 19.95 -1.53 -10.58
N SER A 189 20.44 -0.36 -10.18
CA SER A 189 19.68 0.63 -9.39
C SER A 189 18.49 1.19 -10.17
N ASP A 190 18.67 1.53 -11.44
CA ASP A 190 17.57 1.96 -12.32
C ASP A 190 16.57 0.81 -12.56
N GLN A 191 17.06 -0.41 -12.79
CA GLN A 191 16.18 -1.58 -12.95
C GLN A 191 15.31 -1.79 -11.70
N ILE A 192 15.88 -1.67 -10.51
CA ILE A 192 15.15 -1.77 -9.25
C ILE A 192 14.14 -0.62 -9.14
N ARG A 193 14.57 0.63 -9.33
CA ARG A 193 13.71 1.80 -9.17
C ARG A 193 12.49 1.74 -10.08
N GLU A 194 12.69 1.43 -11.36
CA GLU A 194 11.61 1.47 -12.34
C GLU A 194 10.76 0.19 -12.30
N MET A 195 11.39 -0.99 -12.36
CA MET A 195 10.66 -2.25 -12.58
C MET A 195 10.20 -2.92 -11.28
N LEU A 196 10.90 -2.71 -10.17
CA LEU A 196 10.46 -3.22 -8.87
C LEU A 196 9.64 -2.18 -8.12
N ILE A 197 10.19 -0.99 -7.87
CA ILE A 197 9.57 0.00 -6.98
C ILE A 197 8.39 0.71 -7.66
N HIS A 198 8.66 1.40 -8.76
CA HIS A 198 7.66 2.23 -9.46
C HIS A 198 6.52 1.38 -10.03
N ASP A 199 6.84 0.30 -10.73
CA ASP A 199 5.82 -0.50 -11.40
C ASP A 199 4.89 -1.28 -10.46
N ASN A 200 5.37 -1.59 -9.25
CA ASN A 200 4.60 -2.33 -8.25
C ASN A 200 4.09 -1.45 -7.10
N TYR A 201 4.30 -0.13 -7.16
CA TYR A 201 3.93 0.83 -6.12
C TYR A 201 4.48 0.42 -4.74
N LEU A 202 5.74 0.00 -4.66
CA LEU A 202 6.31 -0.42 -3.39
C LEU A 202 6.54 0.77 -2.46
N SER A 203 6.12 0.59 -1.21
CA SER A 203 6.42 1.47 -0.08
C SER A 203 7.74 1.10 0.58
N GLN A 204 8.24 1.94 1.49
CA GLN A 204 9.42 1.59 2.30
C GLN A 204 9.18 0.30 3.10
N ARG A 205 7.99 0.12 3.67
CA ARG A 205 7.62 -1.09 4.42
C ARG A 205 7.50 -2.35 3.56
N ASP A 206 7.24 -2.21 2.26
CA ASP A 206 7.33 -3.34 1.32
C ASP A 206 8.78 -3.72 1.06
N ILE A 207 9.65 -2.71 0.89
CA ILE A 207 11.09 -2.92 0.64
C ILE A 207 11.76 -3.60 1.84
N ASP A 208 11.34 -3.28 3.07
CA ASP A 208 11.79 -3.99 4.28
C ASP A 208 11.58 -5.51 4.17
N PHE A 209 10.46 -5.96 3.58
CA PHE A 209 10.23 -7.39 3.33
C PHE A 209 11.14 -7.93 2.22
N CYS A 210 11.35 -7.17 1.15
CA CYS A 210 12.26 -7.55 0.06
C CYS A 210 13.71 -7.71 0.56
N MET A 211 14.19 -6.79 1.40
CA MET A 211 15.52 -6.86 2.00
C MET A 211 15.67 -8.04 2.97
N ALA A 212 14.59 -8.43 3.65
CA ALA A 212 14.57 -9.58 4.55
C ALA A 212 14.30 -10.92 3.84
N PHE A 213 14.18 -10.94 2.51
CA PHE A 213 13.83 -12.12 1.74
C PHE A 213 14.90 -13.21 1.80
N ASP A 214 14.50 -14.47 2.02
CA ASP A 214 15.42 -15.60 2.11
C ASP A 214 15.88 -16.06 0.71
N LEU A 215 17.04 -15.54 0.28
CA LEU A 215 17.68 -15.94 -0.97
C LEU A 215 18.10 -17.41 -1.02
N ALA A 216 18.23 -18.11 0.11
CA ALA A 216 18.62 -19.52 0.12
C ALA A 216 17.59 -20.40 -0.63
N THR A 217 16.35 -19.93 -0.73
CA THR A 217 15.28 -20.55 -1.53
C THR A 217 15.56 -20.55 -3.04
N LEU A 218 16.51 -19.73 -3.52
CA LEU A 218 16.86 -19.56 -4.92
C LEU A 218 18.24 -20.13 -5.29
N LYS A 219 18.95 -20.75 -4.35
CA LYS A 219 20.35 -21.21 -4.52
C LYS A 219 20.58 -22.14 -5.72
N ASP A 220 19.55 -22.90 -6.11
CA ASP A 220 19.63 -23.90 -7.18
C ASP A 220 19.32 -23.29 -8.56
N TYR A 221 19.03 -21.99 -8.65
CA TYR A 221 18.81 -21.30 -9.93
C TYR A 221 20.14 -21.01 -10.65
N ASN A 222 20.13 -21.23 -11.96
CA ASN A 222 21.20 -20.73 -12.81
C ASN A 222 21.15 -19.19 -12.84
N GLY A 223 22.24 -18.52 -12.46
CA GLY A 223 22.27 -17.08 -12.26
C GLY A 223 22.15 -16.61 -10.80
N PHE A 224 22.32 -17.51 -9.82
CA PHE A 224 22.21 -17.17 -8.41
C PHE A 224 23.21 -16.09 -7.95
N GLY A 225 24.40 -16.04 -8.56
CA GLY A 225 25.38 -14.99 -8.25
C GLY A 225 24.87 -13.60 -8.60
N GLU A 226 24.27 -13.46 -9.78
CA GLU A 226 23.67 -12.22 -10.28
C GLU A 226 22.42 -11.84 -9.49
N ILE A 227 21.64 -12.82 -9.01
CA ILE A 227 20.53 -12.60 -8.07
C ILE A 227 21.05 -11.97 -6.77
N ILE A 228 22.14 -12.49 -6.22
CA ILE A 228 22.76 -11.95 -4.99
C ILE A 228 23.20 -10.50 -5.22
N GLU A 229 23.88 -10.21 -6.33
CA GLU A 229 24.33 -8.85 -6.63
C GLU A 229 23.14 -7.89 -6.80
N LEU A 230 22.08 -8.29 -7.51
CA LEU A 230 20.86 -7.48 -7.66
C LEU A 230 20.17 -7.21 -6.31
N HIS A 231 20.07 -8.24 -5.45
CA HIS A 231 19.54 -8.07 -4.09
C HIS A 231 20.43 -7.15 -3.25
N LYS A 232 21.75 -7.27 -3.37
CA LYS A 232 22.69 -6.40 -2.67
C LYS A 232 22.53 -4.95 -3.10
N THR A 233 22.35 -4.67 -4.39
CA THR A 233 22.04 -3.31 -4.87
C THR A 233 20.75 -2.77 -4.24
N LEU A 234 19.68 -3.58 -4.13
CA LEU A 234 18.46 -3.15 -3.44
C LEU A 234 18.76 -2.74 -1.99
N VAL A 235 19.51 -3.57 -1.26
CA VAL A 235 19.86 -3.29 0.14
C VAL A 235 20.73 -2.04 0.24
N ASP A 236 21.75 -1.89 -0.61
CA ASP A 236 22.66 -0.74 -0.55
C ASP A 236 21.94 0.59 -0.88
N GLU A 237 20.93 0.57 -1.77
CA GLU A 237 20.17 1.78 -2.18
C GLU A 237 19.03 2.15 -1.21
N TYR A 238 18.35 1.16 -0.61
CA TYR A 238 17.11 1.38 0.13
C TYR A 238 17.16 1.01 1.61
N LYS A 239 18.30 0.53 2.11
CA LYS A 239 18.49 0.37 3.54
C LYS A 239 18.43 1.76 4.17
N SER A 240 17.39 1.99 4.97
CA SER A 240 17.31 3.18 5.80
C SER A 240 18.55 3.23 6.70
N GLU A 241 19.27 4.34 6.71
CA GLU A 241 20.17 4.64 7.83
C GLU A 241 19.25 4.72 9.06
N ASP A 242 19.35 3.73 9.95
CA ASP A 242 18.41 3.49 11.05
C ASP A 242 18.02 4.78 11.82
N ASN A 243 16.74 4.79 12.23
CA ASN A 243 16.10 5.67 13.23
C ASN A 243 17.02 6.24 14.31
#